data_AF-A0A9E2R3D6-F1
#
_entry.id   AF-A0A9E2R3D6-F1
#
_cell.length_a   1.000
_cell.length_b   1.000
_cell.length_c   1.000
_cell.angle_alpha   90.00
_cell.angle_beta   90.00
_cell.angle_gamma   90.00
#
_symmetry.space_group_name_H-M   'P 1'
#
loop_
_entity.id
_entity.type
_entity.pdbx_description
1 polymer ?
#
loop_
_entity_poly.entity_id
_entity_poly.type
_entity_poly.pdbx_seq_one_letter_code
_entity_poly.pdbx_strand_id
1 'polypeptide(L)' 'MSESTTVLGLPLTPAPTASPAPAGPAAAPAPGEAFARRHIGPSPDEARRMLAALGLASLDALVDTAIPPAIRLRRPLQ' A
#
# COMPACT_ATOMS: atom_id res chain seq x y z
N MET A 1 -18.27 38.05 -23.34
CA MET A 1 -17.81 38.06 -21.94
C MET A 1 -18.89 37.49 -21.02
N SER A 2 -19.04 36.16 -21.00
CA SER A 2 -19.54 35.45 -19.82
C SER A 2 -19.36 33.96 -20.06
N GLU A 3 -18.30 33.44 -19.45
CA GLU A 3 -18.03 32.01 -19.35
C GLU A 3 -18.91 31.46 -18.23
N SER A 4 -19.59 30.34 -18.50
CA SER A 4 -20.29 29.58 -17.47
C SER A 4 -20.00 28.11 -17.68
N THR A 5 -18.72 27.75 -17.52
CA THR A 5 -18.28 26.38 -17.31
C THR A 5 -18.76 25.96 -15.93
N THR A 6 -19.92 25.29 -15.89
CA THR A 6 -20.40 24.60 -14.71
C THR A 6 -19.65 23.28 -14.62
N VAL A 7 -18.65 23.20 -13.76
CA VAL A 7 -18.02 21.92 -13.40
C VAL A 7 -19.02 21.15 -12.54
N LEU A 8 -19.40 19.95 -12.98
CA LEU A 8 -20.22 19.02 -12.20
C LEU A 8 -19.43 18.60 -10.96
N GLY A 9 -19.64 19.32 -9.86
CA GLY A 9 -19.16 18.97 -8.53
C GLY A 9 -19.90 17.75 -8.00
N LEU A 10 -19.41 16.56 -8.36
CA LEU A 10 -19.82 15.33 -7.68
C LEU A 10 -19.34 15.39 -6.22
N PRO A 11 -20.21 15.16 -5.22
CA PRO A 11 -19.77 15.10 -3.83
C PRO A 11 -18.85 13.88 -3.66
N LEU A 12 -17.63 14.13 -3.18
CA LEU A 12 -16.74 13.08 -2.68
C LEU A 12 -17.39 12.49 -1.43
N THR A 13 -18.11 11.38 -1.59
CA THR A 13 -18.63 10.62 -0.44
C THR A 13 -17.43 10.04 0.31
N PRO A 14 -17.24 10.34 1.62
CA PRO A 14 -16.23 9.66 2.40
C PRO A 14 -16.65 8.19 2.58
N ALA A 15 -15.72 7.27 2.34
CA ALA A 15 -15.91 5.85 2.61
C ALA A 15 -16.26 5.62 4.10
N PRO A 16 -17.07 4.60 4.44
CA PRO A 16 -17.39 4.31 5.83
C PRO A 16 -16.11 4.05 6.62
N THR A 17 -15.87 4.86 7.66
CA THR A 17 -14.90 4.53 8.70
C THR A 17 -15.42 3.28 9.41
N ALA A 18 -14.90 2.12 9.03
CA ALA A 18 -15.07 0.92 9.82
C ALA A 18 -14.35 1.14 11.15
N SER A 19 -15.12 1.38 12.20
CA SER A 19 -14.65 1.41 13.58
C SER A 19 -14.22 -0.01 13.98
N PRO A 20 -12.96 -0.26 14.38
CA PRO A 20 -12.58 -1.59 14.82
C PRO A 20 -13.18 -1.85 16.21
N ALA A 21 -13.93 -2.95 16.31
CA ALA A 21 -14.30 -3.57 17.58
C ALA A 21 -13.03 -3.88 18.41
N PRO A 22 -13.08 -3.86 19.75
CA PRO A 22 -11.90 -4.04 20.58
C PRO A 22 -11.40 -5.48 20.48
N ALA A 23 -10.31 -5.68 19.72
CA ALA A 23 -9.51 -6.88 19.84
C ALA A 23 -8.92 -6.92 21.26
N GLY A 24 -9.07 -8.07 21.95
CA GLY A 24 -8.38 -8.36 23.21
C GLY A 24 -6.87 -8.12 23.07
N PRO A 25 -6.10 -8.01 24.18
CA PRO A 25 -4.83 -7.27 24.23
C PRO A 25 -3.92 -7.65 23.08
N ALA A 26 -4.01 -6.88 22.00
CA ALA A 26 -3.21 -7.08 20.82
C ALA A 26 -1.78 -6.83 21.26
N ALA A 27 -0.92 -7.83 21.12
CA ALA A 27 0.50 -7.66 21.36
C ALA A 27 0.95 -6.37 20.66
N ALA A 28 1.64 -5.51 21.40
CA ALA A 28 2.10 -4.25 20.84
C ALA A 28 2.91 -4.53 19.57
N PRO A 29 2.68 -3.76 18.48
CA PRO A 29 3.38 -3.98 17.21
C PRO A 29 4.89 -3.94 17.42
N ALA A 30 5.62 -4.75 16.66
CA ALA A 30 7.08 -4.74 16.74
C ALA A 30 7.63 -3.33 16.46
N PRO A 31 8.77 -2.94 17.07
CA PRO A 31 9.42 -1.68 16.75
C PRO A 31 9.62 -1.52 15.23
N GLY A 32 9.00 -0.50 14.65
CA GLY A 32 9.01 -0.23 13.20
C GLY A 32 7.75 -0.64 12.44
N GLU A 33 6.97 -1.62 12.93
CA GLU A 33 5.75 -2.07 12.23
C GLU A 33 4.65 -1.00 12.24
N ALA A 34 4.50 -0.30 13.38
CA ALA A 34 3.56 0.81 13.49
C ALA A 34 3.89 1.97 12.54
N PHE A 35 5.18 2.25 12.35
CA PHE A 35 5.64 3.27 11.40
C PHE A 35 5.41 2.80 9.96
N ALA A 36 5.81 1.56 9.63
CA ALA A 36 5.63 0.99 8.30
C ALA A 36 4.18 1.03 7.83
N ARG A 37 3.21 0.69 8.70
CA ARG A 37 1.78 0.77 8.40
C ARG A 37 1.28 2.17 8.04
N ARG A 38 1.93 3.22 8.55
CA ARG A 38 1.59 4.63 8.25
C ARG A 38 2.42 5.20 7.10
N HIS A 39 3.54 4.59 6.80
CA HIS A 39 4.54 5.10 5.85
C HIS A 39 4.43 4.44 4.48
N ILE A 40 4.09 3.16 4.42
CA ILE A 40 3.86 2.44 3.16
C ILE A 40 2.46 2.76 2.68
N GLY A 41 2.36 3.49 1.56
CA GLY A 41 1.09 3.96 1.01
C GLY A 41 0.15 2.83 0.56
N PRO A 42 0.57 1.94 -0.36
CA PRO A 42 -0.28 0.86 -0.84
C PRO A 42 -0.63 -0.14 0.25
N SER A 43 -1.93 -0.40 0.41
CA SER A 43 -2.43 -1.53 1.17
C SER A 43 -2.05 -2.87 0.50
N PRO A 44 -2.14 -4.00 1.22
CA PRO A 44 -1.85 -5.31 0.63
C PRO A 44 -2.71 -5.66 -0.60
N ASP A 45 -3.97 -5.21 -0.65
CA ASP A 45 -4.85 -5.40 -1.81
C ASP A 45 -4.44 -4.53 -3.00
N GLU A 46 -4.05 -3.28 -2.74
CA GLU A 46 -3.54 -2.37 -3.78
C GLU A 46 -2.24 -2.90 -4.37
N ALA A 47 -1.29 -3.34 -3.53
CA ALA A 47 -0.06 -3.96 -3.97
C ALA A 47 -0.33 -5.19 -4.86
N ARG A 48 -1.30 -6.04 -4.49
CA ARG A 48 -1.72 -7.18 -5.32
C ARG A 48 -2.28 -6.75 -6.69
N ARG A 49 -3.09 -5.70 -6.74
CA ARG A 49 -3.61 -5.15 -8.02
C ARG A 49 -2.49 -4.59 -8.89
N MET A 50 -1.54 -3.88 -8.30
CA MET A 50 -0.37 -3.34 -9.00
C MET A 50 0.52 -4.46 -9.56
N LEU A 51 0.78 -5.50 -8.78
CA LEU A 51 1.54 -6.67 -9.23
C LEU A 51 0.83 -7.42 -10.36
N ALA A 52 -0.49 -7.58 -10.28
CA ALA A 52 -1.28 -8.18 -11.35
C ALA A 52 -1.22 -7.37 -12.66
N ALA A 53 -1.23 -6.04 -12.59
CA ALA A 53 -1.05 -5.18 -13.76
C ALA A 53 0.34 -5.35 -14.42
N LEU A 54 1.35 -5.75 -13.65
CA LEU A 54 2.70 -6.09 -14.12
C LEU A 54 2.84 -7.56 -14.54
N GLY A 55 1.80 -8.39 -14.36
CA GLY A 55 1.87 -9.84 -14.61
C GLY A 55 2.73 -10.61 -13.60
N LEU A 56 2.94 -10.06 -12.40
CA LEU A 56 3.79 -10.65 -11.36
C LEU A 56 2.95 -11.24 -10.22
N ALA A 57 3.39 -12.38 -9.69
CA ALA A 57 2.67 -13.10 -8.65
C ALA A 57 2.95 -12.59 -7.22
N SER A 58 4.09 -11.91 -7.01
CA SER A 58 4.52 -11.48 -5.69
C SER A 58 5.51 -10.30 -5.74
N LEU A 59 5.73 -9.69 -4.57
CA LEU A 59 6.78 -8.68 -4.41
C LEU A 59 8.18 -9.29 -4.59
N ASP A 60 8.40 -10.54 -4.19
CA ASP A 60 9.67 -11.23 -4.41
C ASP A 60 9.95 -11.42 -5.91
N ALA A 61 8.93 -11.80 -6.70
CA ALA A 61 9.08 -11.93 -8.15
C ALA A 61 9.42 -10.58 -8.82
N LEU A 62 8.86 -9.47 -8.30
CA LEU A 62 9.24 -8.13 -8.73
C LEU A 62 10.70 -7.82 -8.39
N VAL A 63 11.15 -8.12 -7.17
CA VAL A 63 12.53 -7.90 -6.74
C VAL A 63 13.51 -8.74 -7.56
N ASP A 64 13.20 -10.02 -7.81
CA ASP A 64 13.99 -10.92 -8.66
C ASP A 64 14.15 -10.40 -10.09
N THR A 65 13.08 -9.82 -10.63
CA THR A 65 13.08 -9.26 -11.98
C THR A 65 13.86 -7.95 -12.05
N ALA A 66 13.74 -7.10 -11.03
CA ALA A 66 14.31 -5.75 -11.03
C ALA A 66 15.79 -5.70 -10.63
N ILE A 67 16.24 -6.61 -9.77
CA ILE A 67 17.60 -6.56 -9.19
C ILE A 67 18.45 -7.70 -9.74
N PRO A 68 19.55 -7.41 -10.46
CA PRO A 68 20.49 -8.43 -10.90
C PRO A 68 21.01 -9.27 -9.71
N PRO A 69 21.02 -10.62 -9.82
CA PRO A 69 21.38 -11.49 -8.70
C PRO A 69 22.79 -11.24 -8.13
N ALA A 70 23.70 -10.72 -8.95
CA ALA A 70 25.08 -10.43 -8.58
C ALA A 70 25.21 -9.31 -7.52
N ILE A 71 24.23 -8.41 -7.43
CA ILE A 71 24.28 -7.26 -6.50
C ILE A 71 23.23 -7.35 -5.37
N ARG A 72 22.41 -8.40 -5.35
CA ARG A 72 21.36 -8.56 -4.33
C ARG A 72 21.95 -9.08 -3.01
N LEU A 73 21.69 -8.37 -1.91
CA LEU A 73 22.02 -8.83 -0.57
C LEU A 73 21.16 -10.05 -0.18
N ARG A 74 21.80 -11.16 0.19
CA ARG A 74 21.13 -12.45 0.52
C ARG A 74 20.90 -12.66 2.02
N ARG A 75 21.16 -11.65 2.82
CA ARG A 75 20.97 -11.68 4.28
C ARG A 75 20.20 -10.44 4.73
N PRO A 76 19.49 -10.50 5.86
CA PRO A 76 18.94 -9.31 6.49
C PRO A 76 20.02 -8.28 6.83
N LEU A 77 19.59 -7.03 6.94
CA LEU A 77 20.40 -5.96 7.53
C LEU A 77 20.70 -6.30 9.00
N GLN A 78 21.85 -5.83 9.50
CA GLN A 78 22.29 -6.02 10.89
C GLN A 78 22.09 -4.72 11.66
#